data_AF-A0A6G8U0G2-F1
#
_entry.id   AF-A0A6G8U0G2-F1
#
_cell.length_a   1.000
_cell.length_b   1.000
_cell.length_c   1.000
_cell.angle_alpha   90.00
_cell.angle_beta   90.00
_cell.angle_gamma   90.00
#
_symmetry.space_group_name_H-M   'P 1'
#
loop_
_entity.id
_entity.type
_entity.pdbx_description
1 polymer ?
#
loop_
_entity_poly.entity_id
_entity_poly.type
_entity_poly.pdbx_seq_one_letter_code
_entity_poly.pdbx_strand_id
1 'polypeptide(L)'
;MPRSAQRHTPTHADGRPLKITFGEMREMGLRGVLIYCHCGHHIALNADRWPDNVRLSDVELRFVCGACGNRGAEVRPDFGSGKPPQFAN
;
A
#
# COMPACT_ATOMS: atom_id res chain seq x y z
N MET A 1 16.60 4.21 -30.29
CA MET A 1 15.83 3.65 -29.15
C MET A 1 15.48 4.81 -28.23
N PRO A 2 14.20 5.13 -27.95
CA PRO A 2 13.91 6.18 -26.99
C PRO A 2 14.37 5.71 -25.60
N ARG A 3 15.16 6.58 -24.96
CA ARG A 3 15.73 6.38 -23.63
C ARG A 3 14.57 6.14 -22.66
N SER A 4 14.67 5.09 -21.84
CA SER A 4 13.70 4.77 -20.79
C SER A 4 13.31 6.04 -20.05
N ALA A 5 12.05 6.46 -20.16
CA ALA A 5 11.51 7.56 -19.37
C ALA A 5 11.71 7.16 -17.91
N GLN A 6 12.66 7.82 -17.25
CA GLN A 6 12.97 7.57 -15.86
C GLN A 6 11.71 7.94 -15.07
N ARG A 7 10.94 6.93 -14.68
CA ARG A 7 9.79 7.11 -13.80
C ARG A 7 10.35 7.62 -12.48
N HIS A 8 10.26 8.91 -12.26
CA HIS A 8 10.56 9.52 -10.97
C HIS A 8 9.47 9.06 -10.00
N THR A 9 9.75 7.98 -9.27
CA THR A 9 8.93 7.60 -8.12
C THR A 9 9.26 8.59 -7.00
N PRO A 10 8.29 9.36 -6.50
CA PRO A 10 8.53 10.23 -5.36
C PRO A 10 8.96 9.39 -4.16
N THR A 11 9.93 9.89 -3.41
CA THR A 11 10.60 9.16 -2.32
C THR A 11 10.61 10.04 -1.08
N HIS A 12 10.41 9.44 0.10
CA HIS A 12 10.48 10.14 1.38
C HIS A 12 11.94 10.56 1.65
N ALA A 13 12.16 11.49 2.58
CA ALA A 13 13.52 11.96 2.90
C ALA A 13 14.48 10.83 3.32
N ASP A 14 13.94 9.74 3.86
CA ASP A 14 14.66 8.53 4.26
C ASP A 14 14.91 7.51 3.12
N GLY A 15 14.53 7.83 1.88
CA GLY A 15 14.82 6.99 0.72
C GLY A 15 13.76 5.91 0.40
N ARG A 16 12.70 5.78 1.21
CA ARG A 16 11.57 4.87 0.91
C ARG A 16 10.62 5.45 -0.15
N PRO A 17 10.07 4.64 -1.05
CA PRO A 17 9.05 5.09 -1.99
C PRO A 17 7.85 5.74 -1.28
N LEU A 18 7.43 6.92 -1.73
CA LEU A 18 6.19 7.55 -1.29
C LEU A 18 5.02 6.83 -1.94
N LYS A 19 4.18 6.22 -1.12
CA LYS A 19 2.93 5.60 -1.57
C LYS A 19 1.80 6.63 -1.52
N ILE A 20 0.75 6.33 -2.29
CA ILE A 20 -0.48 7.12 -2.31
C ILE A 20 -1.10 7.25 -0.91
N THR A 21 -1.93 8.26 -0.77
CA THR A 21 -2.81 8.46 0.37
C THR A 21 -3.99 7.48 0.37
N PHE A 22 -4.61 7.28 1.53
CA PHE A 22 -5.84 6.52 1.63
C PHE A 22 -7.00 7.22 0.89
N GLY A 23 -6.98 8.54 0.78
CA GLY A 23 -7.93 9.30 -0.05
C GLY A 23 -7.81 8.94 -1.53
N GLU A 24 -6.61 9.03 -2.09
CA GLU A 24 -6.32 8.61 -3.48
C GLU A 24 -6.69 7.14 -3.70
N MET A 25 -6.45 6.27 -2.70
CA MET A 25 -6.87 4.86 -2.77
C MET A 25 -8.39 4.71 -2.89
N ARG A 26 -9.16 5.47 -2.10
CA ARG A 26 -10.64 5.47 -2.13
C ARG A 26 -11.21 6.10 -3.38
N GLU A 27 -10.56 7.12 -3.94
CA GLU A 27 -10.91 7.70 -5.24
C GLU A 27 -10.81 6.66 -6.37
N MET A 28 -9.87 5.70 -6.26
CA MET A 28 -9.80 4.54 -7.14
C MET A 28 -10.85 3.44 -6.84
N GLY A 29 -11.74 3.66 -5.86
CA GLY A 29 -12.77 2.70 -5.45
C GLY A 29 -12.27 1.58 -4.55
N LEU A 30 -11.02 1.65 -4.07
CA LEU A 30 -10.43 0.63 -3.21
C LEU A 30 -10.63 1.01 -1.74
N ARG A 31 -11.07 0.05 -0.93
CA ARG A 31 -11.25 0.22 0.53
C ARG A 31 -10.49 -0.80 1.37
N GLY A 32 -9.90 -1.81 0.75
CA GLY A 32 -9.06 -2.80 1.42
C GLY A 32 -7.58 -2.47 1.29
N VAL A 33 -6.79 -2.90 2.26
CA VAL A 33 -5.34 -3.00 2.16
C VAL A 33 -4.86 -4.39 2.56
N LEU A 34 -3.80 -4.84 1.89
CA LEU A 34 -3.04 -6.02 2.25
C LEU A 34 -1.76 -5.56 2.96
N ILE A 35 -1.48 -6.19 4.10
CA ILE A 35 -0.34 -5.88 4.95
C ILE A 35 0.55 -7.12 4.99
N TYR A 36 1.77 -7.00 4.44
CA TYR A 36 2.71 -8.10 4.32
C TYR A 36 3.90 -7.94 5.26
N CYS A 37 4.23 -9.00 5.99
CA CYS A 37 5.48 -9.11 6.73
C CYS A 37 6.53 -9.88 5.91
N HIS A 38 7.80 -9.58 6.13
CA HIS A 38 8.93 -10.29 5.53
C HIS A 38 9.00 -11.78 5.89
N CYS A 39 8.32 -12.23 6.96
CA CYS A 39 8.26 -13.65 7.32
C CYS A 39 7.21 -14.45 6.52
N GLY A 40 6.56 -13.84 5.53
CA GLY A 40 5.51 -14.47 4.71
C GLY A 40 4.09 -14.38 5.30
N HIS A 41 3.94 -13.84 6.51
CA HIS A 41 2.63 -13.60 7.11
C HIS A 41 1.99 -12.34 6.50
N HIS A 42 0.71 -12.41 6.16
CA HIS A 42 -0.04 -11.26 5.64
C HIS A 42 -1.48 -11.28 6.13
N ILE A 43 -2.09 -10.09 6.17
CA ILE A 43 -3.50 -9.92 6.51
C ILE A 43 -4.16 -8.93 5.54
N ALA A 44 -5.47 -9.11 5.32
CA ALA A 44 -6.32 -8.10 4.69
C ALA A 44 -7.02 -7.28 5.77
N LEU A 45 -7.10 -5.96 5.58
CA LEU A 45 -7.74 -5.06 6.54
C LEU A 45 -8.53 -3.96 5.83
N ASN A 46 -9.68 -3.58 6.40
CA ASN A 46 -10.46 -2.44 5.90
C ASN A 46 -9.73 -1.12 6.22
N ALA A 47 -9.45 -0.35 5.18
CA ALA A 47 -8.72 0.90 5.29
C ALA A 47 -9.54 2.08 5.82
N ASP A 48 -10.87 1.98 5.93
CA ASP A 48 -11.79 3.03 6.40
C ASP A 48 -11.44 3.58 7.80
N ARG A 49 -10.62 2.87 8.58
CA ARG A 49 -10.07 3.36 9.84
C ARG A 49 -9.04 4.49 9.71
N TRP A 50 -8.46 4.71 8.52
CA TRP A 50 -7.44 5.73 8.30
C TRP A 50 -8.00 6.95 7.56
N PRO A 51 -7.70 8.18 8.04
CA PRO A 51 -8.06 9.41 7.34
C PRO A 51 -7.49 9.48 5.92
N ASP A 52 -8.17 10.23 5.05
CA ASP A 52 -7.79 10.37 3.64
C ASP A 52 -6.39 10.95 3.42
N ASN A 53 -5.92 11.82 4.32
CA ASN A 53 -4.61 12.47 4.20
C ASN A 53 -3.42 11.59 4.63
N VAL A 54 -3.68 10.41 5.22
CA VAL A 54 -2.63 9.49 5.66
C VAL A 54 -2.12 8.71 4.45
N ARG A 55 -0.80 8.57 4.30
CA ARG A 55 -0.21 7.71 3.26
C ARG A 55 -0.10 6.26 3.70
N LEU A 56 -0.19 5.35 2.73
CA LEU A 56 0.11 3.94 2.97
C LEU A 56 1.51 3.79 3.59
N SER A 57 2.50 4.53 3.08
CA SER A 57 3.88 4.55 3.60
C SER A 57 4.01 5.04 5.05
N ASP A 58 3.06 5.84 5.54
CA ASP A 58 3.10 6.35 6.92
C ASP A 58 2.70 5.29 7.95
N VAL A 59 1.89 4.32 7.52
CA VAL A 59 1.40 3.23 8.38
C VAL A 59 2.30 2.00 8.35
N GLU A 60 3.10 1.81 7.30
CA GLU A 60 4.05 0.68 7.15
C GLU A 60 4.93 0.47 8.37
N LEU A 61 5.53 1.55 8.91
CA LEU A 61 6.43 1.50 10.07
C LEU A 61 5.72 1.25 11.41
N ARG A 62 4.39 1.35 11.44
CA ARG A 62 3.58 1.21 12.65
C ARG A 62 3.13 -0.22 12.91
N PHE A 63 3.18 -1.09 11.90
CA PHE A 63 2.81 -2.48 12.05
C PHE A 63 3.89 -3.29 12.75
N VAL A 64 3.44 -4.21 13.60
CA VAL A 64 4.26 -5.23 14.24
C VAL A 64 3.64 -6.58 13.91
N CYS A 65 4.44 -7.51 13.40
CA CYS A 65 3.96 -8.83 13.06
C CYS A 65 3.71 -9.65 14.32
N GLY A 66 2.49 -10.12 14.53
CA GLY A 66 2.15 -11.00 15.65
C GLY A 66 2.84 -12.38 15.60
N ALA A 67 3.30 -12.81 14.42
CA ALA A 67 3.96 -14.12 14.24
C ALA A 67 5.46 -14.09 14.59
N CYS A 68 6.18 -13.03 14.16
CA CYS A 68 7.64 -12.96 14.33
C CYS A 68 8.13 -11.77 15.18
N GLY A 69 7.24 -10.85 15.58
CA GLY A 69 7.58 -9.68 16.39
C GLY A 69 8.27 -8.53 15.64
N ASN A 70 8.60 -8.71 14.36
CA ASN A 70 9.27 -7.66 13.58
C ASN A 70 8.36 -6.45 13.33
N ARG A 71 8.96 -5.27 13.39
CA ARG A 71 8.31 -3.99 13.07
C ARG A 71 8.51 -3.65 11.60
N GLY A 72 7.51 -3.04 10.99
CA GLY A 72 7.50 -2.72 9.57
C GLY A 72 6.74 -3.78 8.78
N ALA A 73 5.88 -3.31 7.89
CA ALA A 73 5.15 -4.14 6.94
C ALA A 73 5.03 -3.42 5.61
N GLU A 74 5.00 -4.18 4.51
CA GLU A 74 4.63 -3.64 3.21
C GLU A 74 3.11 -3.53 3.13
N VAL A 75 2.60 -2.31 2.93
CA VAL A 75 1.16 -2.04 2.81
C VAL A 75 0.83 -1.75 1.35
N ARG A 76 -0.15 -2.48 0.82
CA ARG A 76 -0.60 -2.38 -0.57
C ARG A 76 -2.11 -2.20 -0.62
N PRO A 77 -2.65 -1.42 -1.57
CA PRO A 77 -4.07 -1.47 -1.85
C PRO A 77 -4.48 -2.91 -2.20
N ASP A 78 -5.60 -3.34 -1.64
CA ASP A 78 -6.18 -4.64 -1.97
C ASP A 78 -7.05 -4.51 -3.22
N PHE A 79 -6.51 -4.94 -4.35
CA PHE A 79 -7.22 -4.96 -5.63
C PHE A 79 -8.13 -6.19 -5.79
N GLY A 80 -8.08 -7.14 -4.84
CA GLY A 80 -8.89 -8.36 -4.86
C GLY A 80 -10.20 -8.27 -4.07
N SER A 81 -10.33 -7.33 -3.13
CA SER A 81 -11.59 -7.06 -2.41
C SER A 81 -12.55 -6.12 -3.15
N GLY A 82 -12.13 -5.55 -4.29
CA GLY A 82 -12.97 -4.79 -5.22
C GLY A 82 -13.26 -5.56 -6.51
N LYS A 83 -14.34 -5.20 -7.22
CA LYS A 83 -14.66 -5.78 -8.54
C LYS A 83 -13.43 -5.66 -9.46
N PRO A 84 -13.00 -6.72 -10.17
CA PRO A 84 -11.84 -6.64 -11.06
C PRO A 84 -12.02 -5.49 -12.06
N PRO A 85 -10.94 -4.77 -12.44
CA PRO A 85 -11.06 -3.75 -13.47
C PRO A 85 -11.61 -4.40 -14.75
N GLN A 86 -12.58 -3.74 -15.38
CA GLN A 86 -13.47 -4.28 -16.42
C GLN A 86 -12.77 -4.66 -17.75
N PHE A 87 -11.43 -4.78 -17.76
CA PHE A 87 -10.64 -5.16 -18.93
C PHE A 87 -10.25 -6.64 -18.96
N ALA A 88 -10.75 -7.46 -18.04
CA ALA A 88 -10.68 -8.92 -18.18
C ALA A 88 -11.91 -9.39 -18.98
N ASN A 89 -11.81 -9.37 -20.31
CA ASN A 89 -12.69 -10.11 -21.22
C ASN A 89 -11.90 -11.24 -21.87
#